data_AF-A0A2T0LXX3-F1
#
_entry.id   AF-A0A2T0LXX3-F1
#
_cell.length_a   1.000
_cell.length_b   1.000
_cell.length_c   1.000
_cell.angle_alpha   90.00
_cell.angle_beta   90.00
_cell.angle_gamma   90.00
#
_symmetry.space_group_name_H-M   'P 1'
#
loop_
_entity.id
_entity.type
_entity.pdbx_description
1 polymer ?
#
loop_
_entity_poly.entity_id
_entity_poly.type
_entity_poly.pdbx_seq_one_letter_code
_entity_poly.pdbx_strand_id
1 'polypeptide(L)'
;MTRGSGRRGRTATCPDESAGPVAAFARRLWELKRAAGDPSYDRMREEFGALASRSALSAAARGRHLPSWETTWEFVRVLAVGVLGEDEEATRSTWRRQWERARGAATGEGPVPVAAEPGTPRRGRGLTVAVTAAAAVVLLVAAGLVGSRLLGGSAPADESIDPSLAPLVPGDASEFGGDITVPDGTEVPTGSHFVKTWEFRNVGSVPWIGRYLRRAGSFGGPDECTSPERVPIPDTRPGESVRVSVEVRAPDRPGYCQVYWKMVDAEGRLVLPNHRAVFYLVRVVP
;
A
#
# COMPACT_ATOMS: atom_id res chain seq x y z
N MET A 1 -27.94 21.56 30.97
CA MET A 1 -26.78 22.49 30.89
C MET A 1 -25.55 21.76 31.40
N THR A 2 -24.62 21.40 30.51
CA THR A 2 -23.17 21.44 30.74
C THR A 2 -22.48 21.33 29.37
N ARG A 3 -21.85 22.44 28.99
CA ARG A 3 -21.03 22.62 27.79
C ARG A 3 -19.59 22.17 28.09
N GLY A 4 -18.88 21.82 27.01
CA GLY A 4 -17.43 22.02 26.86
C GLY A 4 -16.63 20.72 27.03
N SER A 5 -15.72 20.33 26.15
CA SER A 5 -15.01 21.09 25.13
C SER A 5 -14.56 20.17 23.99
N GLY A 6 -15.19 20.29 22.82
CA GLY A 6 -14.62 19.76 21.59
C GLY A 6 -13.34 20.54 21.31
N ARG A 7 -12.18 19.93 21.54
CA ARG A 7 -10.91 20.42 21.00
C ARG A 7 -11.04 20.43 19.48
N ARG A 8 -11.45 21.58 18.91
CA ARG A 8 -11.25 21.88 17.49
C ARG A 8 -9.74 21.86 17.27
N GLY A 9 -9.24 20.73 16.79
CA GLY A 9 -7.88 20.61 16.32
C GLY A 9 -7.60 21.72 15.31
N ARG A 10 -6.37 22.25 15.32
CA ARG A 10 -5.89 23.25 14.35
C ARG A 10 -6.42 22.95 12.96
N THR A 11 -7.13 23.91 12.37
CA THR A 11 -7.51 23.90 10.95
C THR A 11 -6.24 23.65 10.13
N ALA A 12 -6.22 22.58 9.34
CA ALA A 12 -5.09 22.26 8.49
C ALA A 12 -4.89 23.41 7.49
N THR A 13 -3.74 24.08 7.55
CA THR A 13 -3.36 25.13 6.60
C THR A 13 -3.35 24.53 5.20
N CYS A 14 -4.03 25.19 4.27
CA CYS A 14 -4.00 24.90 2.85
C CYS A 14 -2.54 24.79 2.35
N PRO A 15 -2.13 23.67 1.73
CA PRO A 15 -0.84 23.60 1.04
C PRO A 15 -0.78 24.62 -0.11
N ASP A 16 0.32 25.34 -0.23
CA ASP A 16 0.56 26.26 -1.34
C ASP A 16 0.96 25.48 -2.60
N GLU A 17 0.07 25.44 -3.59
CA GLU A 17 0.27 24.71 -4.85
C GLU A 17 1.47 25.23 -5.65
N SER A 18 1.84 26.51 -5.48
CA SER A 18 2.97 27.11 -6.18
C SER A 18 4.34 26.66 -5.65
N ALA A 19 4.37 26.00 -4.49
CA ALA A 19 5.59 25.50 -3.85
C ALA A 19 6.17 24.24 -4.53
N GLY A 20 5.46 23.65 -5.50
CA GLY A 20 5.97 22.56 -6.35
C GLY A 20 5.04 21.35 -6.47
N PRO A 21 5.44 20.33 -7.25
CA PRO A 21 4.59 19.20 -7.62
C PRO A 21 4.11 18.35 -6.42
N VAL A 22 4.92 18.27 -5.36
CA VAL A 22 4.53 17.60 -4.09
C VAL A 22 3.46 18.39 -3.35
N ALA A 23 3.59 19.73 -3.32
CA ALA A 23 2.61 20.59 -2.69
C ALA A 23 1.28 20.61 -3.46
N ALA A 24 1.34 20.60 -4.79
CA ALA A 24 0.18 20.42 -5.65
C ALA A 24 -0.52 19.07 -5.42
N PHE A 25 0.24 17.99 -5.23
CA PHE A 25 -0.35 16.69 -4.89
C PHE A 25 -1.03 16.71 -3.51
N ALA A 26 -0.39 17.30 -2.49
CA ALA A 26 -0.98 17.43 -1.17
C ALA A 26 -2.22 18.34 -1.15
N ARG A 27 -2.25 19.36 -2.02
CA ARG A 27 -3.42 20.21 -2.22
C ARG A 27 -4.63 19.40 -2.70
N ARG A 28 -4.44 18.47 -3.63
CA ARG A 28 -5.50 17.55 -4.07
C ARG A 28 -6.02 16.65 -2.95
N LEU A 29 -5.13 16.11 -2.11
CA LEU A 29 -5.55 15.35 -0.93
C LEU A 29 -6.38 16.22 0.03
N TRP A 30 -5.99 17.49 0.22
CA TRP A 30 -6.74 18.44 1.04
C TRP A 30 -8.13 18.74 0.44
N GLU A 31 -8.23 18.89 -0.88
CA GLU A 31 -9.50 19.10 -1.58
C GLU A 31 -10.42 17.89 -1.48
N LEU A 32 -9.88 16.68 -1.65
CA LEU A 32 -10.63 15.43 -1.47
C LEU A 32 -11.20 15.34 -0.05
N LYS A 33 -10.40 15.64 0.97
CA LYS A 33 -10.83 15.65 2.37
C LYS A 33 -11.98 16.64 2.59
N ARG A 34 -11.93 17.81 1.97
CA ARG A 34 -13.02 18.81 2.07
C ARG A 34 -14.28 18.38 1.33
N ALA A 35 -14.15 17.80 0.14
CA ALA A 35 -15.27 17.26 -0.60
C ALA A 35 -16.01 16.19 0.22
N ALA A 36 -15.25 15.36 0.96
CA ALA A 36 -15.77 14.34 1.87
C ALA A 36 -16.26 14.89 3.25
N GLY A 37 -16.49 16.19 3.39
CA GLY A 37 -17.01 16.80 4.62
C GLY A 37 -15.97 17.12 5.70
N ASP A 38 -14.69 17.17 5.32
CA ASP A 38 -13.54 17.52 6.16
C ASP A 38 -13.36 16.69 7.45
N PRO A 39 -13.47 15.33 7.39
CA PRO A 39 -13.40 14.48 8.58
C PRO A 39 -12.05 14.60 9.30
N SER A 40 -12.02 14.46 10.62
CA SER A 40 -10.74 14.42 11.34
C SER A 40 -9.94 13.17 10.93
N TYR A 41 -8.61 13.22 11.05
CA TYR A 41 -7.79 12.03 10.77
C TYR A 41 -8.08 10.87 11.73
N ASP A 42 -8.56 11.15 12.94
CA ASP A 42 -9.02 10.10 13.86
C ASP A 42 -10.30 9.46 13.31
N ARG A 43 -11.26 10.27 12.86
CA ARG A 43 -12.51 9.80 12.25
C ARG A 43 -12.24 8.97 10.98
N MET A 44 -11.29 9.38 10.15
CA MET A 44 -10.87 8.60 8.98
C MET A 44 -10.38 7.20 9.36
N ARG A 45 -9.74 7.03 10.53
CA ARG A 45 -9.22 5.75 11.00
C ARG A 45 -10.28 4.91 11.70
N GLU A 46 -11.02 5.53 12.60
CA GLU A 46 -11.97 4.86 13.50
C GLU A 46 -13.29 4.53 12.81
N GLU A 47 -13.80 5.45 11.98
CA GLU A 47 -15.12 5.31 11.35
C GLU A 47 -15.00 4.85 9.88
N PHE A 48 -14.01 5.39 9.14
CA PHE A 48 -13.85 5.08 7.71
C PHE A 48 -12.78 4.01 7.43
N GLY A 49 -12.14 3.47 8.46
CA GLY A 49 -11.25 2.31 8.34
C GLY A 49 -9.93 2.58 7.62
N ALA A 50 -9.37 3.80 7.74
CA ALA A 50 -8.04 4.09 7.20
C ALA A 50 -6.97 3.31 7.97
N LEU A 51 -6.17 2.52 7.25
CA LEU A 51 -5.12 1.70 7.83
C LEU A 51 -3.86 2.51 8.16
N ALA A 52 -3.69 3.68 7.54
CA ALA A 52 -2.59 4.60 7.82
C ALA A 52 -2.74 5.28 9.19
N SER A 53 -1.61 5.55 9.86
CA SER A 53 -1.62 6.23 11.16
C SER A 53 -2.12 7.68 11.04
N ARG A 54 -2.62 8.25 12.14
CA ARG A 54 -3.10 9.66 12.19
C ARG A 54 -1.99 10.63 11.76
N SER A 55 -0.75 10.37 12.21
CA SER A 55 0.43 11.15 11.86
C SER A 55 0.77 11.02 10.37
N ALA A 56 0.65 9.82 9.77
CA ALA A 56 0.87 9.60 8.34
C ALA A 56 -0.17 10.31 7.47
N LEU A 57 -1.46 10.18 7.79
CA LEU A 57 -2.54 10.90 7.09
C LEU A 57 -2.38 12.42 7.20
N SER A 58 -2.01 12.90 8.39
CA SER A 58 -1.70 14.32 8.60
C SER A 58 -0.46 14.77 7.81
N ALA A 59 0.56 13.93 7.71
CA ALA A 59 1.78 14.26 6.97
C ALA A 59 1.54 14.31 5.46
N ALA A 60 0.76 13.37 4.93
CA ALA A 60 0.37 13.32 3.52
C ALA A 60 -0.31 14.63 3.06
N ALA A 61 -1.24 15.15 3.87
CA ALA A 61 -1.96 16.38 3.56
C ALA A 61 -1.14 17.68 3.80
N ARG A 62 0.06 17.61 4.37
CA ARG A 62 0.90 18.80 4.68
C ARG A 62 1.79 19.25 3.52
N GLY A 63 2.04 18.39 2.52
CA GLY A 63 2.80 18.76 1.32
C GLY A 63 4.30 19.00 1.50
N ARG A 64 4.90 18.59 2.63
CA ARG A 64 6.35 18.73 2.88
C ARG A 64 7.18 17.68 2.16
N HIS A 65 6.66 16.46 2.05
CA HIS A 65 7.27 15.33 1.37
C HIS A 65 6.16 14.55 0.67
N LEU A 66 6.52 13.84 -0.40
CA LEU A 66 5.55 12.98 -1.08
C LEU A 66 5.28 11.76 -0.18
N PRO A 67 4.04 11.50 0.24
CA PRO A 67 3.71 10.30 1.01
C PRO A 67 3.95 9.04 0.17
N SER A 68 4.10 7.89 0.83
CA SER A 68 4.12 6.61 0.12
C SER A 68 2.79 6.39 -0.63
N TRP A 69 2.82 5.58 -1.68
CA TRP A 69 1.60 5.23 -2.38
C TRP A 69 0.58 4.57 -1.46
N GLU A 70 1.02 3.74 -0.50
CA GLU A 70 0.11 3.06 0.44
C GLU A 70 -0.58 4.05 1.38
N THR A 71 0.15 5.03 1.92
CA THR A 71 -0.46 6.10 2.73
C THR A 71 -1.41 6.96 1.90
N THR A 72 -1.03 7.27 0.67
CA THR A 72 -1.85 8.01 -0.30
C THR A 72 -3.15 7.27 -0.56
N TRP A 73 -3.04 5.98 -0.87
CA TRP A 73 -4.19 5.15 -1.19
C TRP A 73 -5.11 5.01 0.01
N GLU A 74 -4.59 4.83 1.22
CA GLU A 74 -5.43 4.79 2.43
C GLU A 74 -6.16 6.12 2.68
N PHE A 75 -5.53 7.25 2.42
CA PHE A 75 -6.17 8.55 2.50
C PHE A 75 -7.29 8.69 1.46
N VAL A 76 -7.01 8.31 0.21
CA VAL A 76 -7.94 8.45 -0.91
C VAL A 76 -9.08 7.46 -0.81
N ARG A 77 -8.78 6.18 -0.58
CA ARG A 77 -9.72 5.06 -0.49
C ARG A 77 -10.84 5.36 0.50
N VAL A 78 -10.51 5.79 1.71
CA VAL A 78 -11.54 6.04 2.73
C VAL A 78 -12.41 7.27 2.44
N LEU A 79 -11.94 8.21 1.63
CA LEU A 79 -12.68 9.44 1.31
C LEU A 79 -13.40 9.34 -0.02
N ALA A 80 -12.67 9.09 -1.11
CA ALA A 80 -13.21 8.99 -2.46
C ALA A 80 -14.15 7.78 -2.59
N VAL A 81 -13.69 6.59 -2.19
CA VAL A 81 -14.48 5.36 -2.31
C VAL A 81 -15.44 5.25 -1.12
N GLY A 82 -14.93 5.41 0.10
CA GLY A 82 -15.69 5.22 1.34
C GLY A 82 -16.78 6.27 1.60
N VAL A 83 -16.50 7.56 1.38
CA VAL A 83 -17.44 8.64 1.71
C VAL A 83 -18.16 9.19 0.48
N LEU A 84 -17.44 9.36 -0.64
CA LEU A 84 -18.00 9.94 -1.87
C LEU A 84 -18.60 8.89 -2.81
N GLY A 85 -18.37 7.60 -2.57
CA GLY A 85 -18.92 6.51 -3.38
C GLY A 85 -18.35 6.43 -4.80
N GLU A 86 -17.14 6.92 -5.01
CA GLU A 86 -16.44 6.82 -6.29
C GLU A 86 -16.02 5.37 -6.60
N ASP A 87 -15.94 5.02 -7.88
CA ASP A 87 -15.47 3.70 -8.33
C ASP A 87 -14.01 3.46 -7.92
N GLU A 88 -13.73 2.33 -7.27
CA GLU A 88 -12.41 2.06 -6.68
C GLU A 88 -11.31 1.97 -7.76
N GLU A 89 -11.53 1.23 -8.84
CA GLU A 89 -10.50 0.95 -9.83
C GLU A 89 -10.15 2.22 -10.64
N ALA A 90 -11.17 2.97 -11.06
CA ALA A 90 -11.01 4.26 -11.71
C ALA A 90 -10.31 5.27 -10.79
N THR A 91 -10.70 5.33 -9.52
CA THR A 91 -10.09 6.20 -8.51
C THR A 91 -8.63 5.82 -8.28
N ARG A 92 -8.35 4.54 -8.03
CA ARG A 92 -7.01 4.02 -7.79
C ARG A 92 -6.08 4.30 -8.94
N SER A 93 -6.49 4.01 -10.18
CA SER A 93 -5.68 4.25 -11.37
C SER A 93 -5.42 5.74 -11.58
N THR A 94 -6.42 6.60 -11.36
CA THR A 94 -6.32 8.05 -11.51
C THR A 94 -5.36 8.65 -10.48
N TRP A 95 -5.53 8.32 -9.21
CA TRP A 95 -4.66 8.78 -8.14
C TRP A 95 -3.25 8.22 -8.26
N ARG A 96 -3.08 6.98 -8.75
CA ARG A 96 -1.77 6.38 -8.99
C ARG A 96 -0.99 7.16 -10.04
N ARG A 97 -1.60 7.47 -11.19
CA ARG A 97 -0.96 8.29 -12.24
C ARG A 97 -0.56 9.66 -11.73
N GLN A 98 -1.38 10.27 -10.88
CA GLN A 98 -1.09 11.58 -10.30
C GLN A 98 0.08 11.52 -9.30
N TRP A 99 0.10 10.50 -8.45
CA TRP A 99 1.19 10.26 -7.51
C TRP A 99 2.51 10.00 -8.23
N GLU A 100 2.50 9.20 -9.31
CA GLU A 100 3.69 8.92 -10.12
C GLU A 100 4.23 10.17 -10.82
N ARG A 101 3.36 11.05 -11.33
CA ARG A 101 3.76 12.36 -11.87
C ARG A 101 4.41 13.24 -10.80
N ALA A 102 3.83 13.31 -9.61
CA ALA A 102 4.41 14.06 -8.50
C ALA A 102 5.76 13.48 -8.08
N ARG A 103 5.91 12.15 -8.10
CA ARG A 103 7.17 11.45 -7.83
C ARG A 103 8.25 11.77 -8.86
N GLY A 104 7.96 11.60 -10.16
CA GLY A 104 8.91 11.88 -11.23
C GLY A 104 9.35 13.34 -11.26
N ALA A 105 8.41 14.27 -11.03
CA ALA A 105 8.73 15.68 -10.93
C ALA A 105 9.56 16.04 -9.67
N ALA A 106 9.44 15.28 -8.58
CA ALA A 106 10.24 15.45 -7.37
C ALA A 106 11.64 14.81 -7.48
N THR A 107 11.80 13.73 -8.26
CA THR A 107 13.10 13.07 -8.50
C THR A 107 13.88 13.67 -9.67
N GLY A 108 13.29 14.58 -10.44
CA GLY A 108 13.91 15.16 -11.64
C GLY A 108 13.97 14.20 -12.84
N GLU A 109 13.35 13.03 -12.74
CA GLU A 109 13.16 12.10 -13.85
C GLU A 109 12.00 12.59 -14.71
N GLY A 110 12.33 13.44 -15.68
CA GLY A 110 11.43 13.77 -16.79
C GLY A 110 10.98 12.50 -17.53
N PRO A 111 9.84 12.54 -18.24
CA PRO A 111 9.33 11.37 -18.95
C PRO A 111 10.37 10.88 -19.96
N VAL A 112 10.77 9.62 -19.82
CA VAL A 112 11.51 8.90 -20.85
C VAL A 112 10.73 9.02 -22.17
N PRO A 113 11.30 9.63 -23.23
CA PRO A 113 10.59 9.73 -24.50
C PRO A 113 10.43 8.32 -25.05
N VAL A 114 9.18 7.93 -25.29
CA VAL A 114 8.85 6.76 -26.10
C VAL A 114 9.56 6.95 -27.43
N ALA A 115 10.46 6.01 -27.75
CA ALA A 115 11.22 6.00 -28.98
C ALA A 115 10.27 6.13 -30.18
N ALA A 116 10.36 7.26 -30.87
CA ALA A 116 9.72 7.45 -32.16
C ALA A 116 10.32 6.43 -33.14
N GLU A 117 9.45 5.68 -33.82
CA GLU A 117 9.87 4.81 -34.90
C GLU A 117 10.61 5.62 -35.98
N PRO A 118 11.78 5.15 -36.47
CA PRO A 118 12.49 5.86 -37.52
C PRO A 118 11.78 5.68 -38.86
N GLY A 119 11.05 6.74 -39.26
CA GLY A 119 10.66 6.95 -40.64
C GLY A 119 11.89 6.97 -41.55
N THR A 120 11.79 6.23 -42.64
CA THR A 120 12.76 6.11 -43.73
C THR A 120 13.29 7.45 -44.27
N PRO A 121 14.59 7.53 -44.58
CA PRO A 121 15.08 8.37 -45.65
C PRO A 121 15.61 7.56 -46.85
N ARG A 122 15.50 8.26 -47.98
CA ARG A 122 15.63 7.86 -49.37
C ARG A 122 17.11 7.79 -49.79
N ARG A 123 17.45 6.74 -50.56
CA ARG A 123 18.55 6.56 -51.54
C ARG A 123 19.75 7.54 -51.53
N GLY A 124 20.95 6.97 -51.40
CA GLY A 124 22.21 7.47 -51.96
C GLY A 124 23.24 6.34 -52.08
N ARG A 125 23.79 6.14 -53.29
CA ARG A 125 24.65 5.01 -53.73
C ARG A 125 26.06 5.06 -53.13
N GLY A 126 26.72 3.89 -53.01
CA GLY A 126 28.20 3.81 -53.03
C GLY A 126 28.79 2.54 -52.40
N LEU A 127 29.50 1.76 -53.22
CA LEU A 127 30.06 0.41 -53.02
C LEU A 127 31.23 0.29 -52.00
N THR A 128 31.17 -0.77 -51.18
CA THR A 128 32.19 -1.80 -50.81
C THR A 128 33.66 -1.53 -50.42
N VAL A 129 34.11 -2.38 -49.47
CA VAL A 129 35.39 -3.16 -49.32
C VAL A 129 35.95 -2.94 -47.89
N ALA A 130 35.70 -3.80 -46.89
CA ALA A 130 36.24 -5.15 -46.59
C ALA A 130 37.66 -5.16 -45.97
N VAL A 131 37.88 -6.14 -45.05
CA VAL A 131 39.18 -6.69 -44.56
C VAL A 131 39.79 -5.87 -43.39
N THR A 132 40.20 -6.38 -42.21
CA THR A 132 40.51 -7.71 -41.65
C THR A 132 40.52 -7.66 -40.11
N ALA A 133 40.20 -8.78 -39.48
CA ALA A 133 40.51 -9.07 -38.08
C ALA A 133 41.98 -9.54 -37.93
N ALA A 134 42.64 -9.16 -36.83
CA ALA A 134 43.90 -9.73 -36.37
C ALA A 134 43.96 -9.74 -34.83
N ALA A 135 44.62 -10.76 -34.30
CA ALA A 135 44.50 -11.32 -32.95
C ALA A 135 45.73 -11.03 -32.03
N ALA A 136 45.72 -11.70 -30.86
CA ALA A 136 46.78 -11.91 -29.84
C ALA A 136 46.83 -10.85 -28.70
N VAL A 137 46.54 -11.12 -27.41
CA VAL A 137 46.87 -12.18 -26.41
C VAL A 137 48.24 -12.00 -25.72
N VAL A 138 48.19 -11.96 -24.37
CA VAL A 138 49.21 -12.31 -23.33
C VAL A 138 49.91 -11.18 -22.54
N LEU A 139 49.42 -11.00 -21.29
CA LEU A 139 50.06 -10.87 -19.95
C LEU A 139 51.40 -10.13 -19.76
N LEU A 140 51.50 -9.37 -18.65
CA LEU A 140 52.55 -9.53 -17.62
C LEU A 140 52.22 -8.79 -16.29
N VAL A 141 52.90 -9.25 -15.24
CA VAL A 141 52.55 -9.26 -13.80
C VAL A 141 53.04 -8.03 -13.00
N ALA A 142 52.28 -7.76 -11.93
CA ALA A 142 52.48 -6.95 -10.72
C ALA A 142 53.89 -6.49 -10.25
N ALA A 143 53.93 -5.26 -9.71
CA ALA A 143 54.60 -4.80 -8.46
C ALA A 143 54.38 -3.27 -8.36
N GLY A 144 54.12 -2.59 -7.24
CA GLY A 144 54.10 -2.91 -5.82
C GLY A 144 53.53 -1.72 -5.03
N LEU A 145 53.23 -1.96 -3.76
CA LEU A 145 52.63 -1.05 -2.78
C LEU A 145 53.37 0.29 -2.60
N VAL A 146 52.65 1.41 -2.45
CA VAL A 146 52.80 2.40 -1.36
C VAL A 146 51.52 3.28 -1.26
N GLY A 147 50.87 3.29 -0.08
CA GLY A 147 50.11 4.40 0.54
C GLY A 147 48.88 4.98 -0.21
N SER A 148 47.73 5.25 0.40
CA SER A 148 47.34 5.39 1.80
C SER A 148 45.80 5.38 1.84
N ARG A 149 45.26 4.78 2.90
CA ARG A 149 43.82 4.73 3.16
C ARG A 149 43.26 6.15 3.35
N LEU A 150 42.31 6.53 2.51
CA LEU A 150 41.24 7.44 2.89
C LEU A 150 39.95 6.64 2.94
N LEU A 151 39.65 6.15 4.14
CA LEU A 151 38.33 5.71 4.52
C LEU A 151 37.41 6.93 4.46
N GLY A 152 36.47 6.88 3.55
CA GLY A 152 35.33 7.77 3.48
C GLY A 152 34.15 7.07 2.83
N GLY A 153 34.01 5.76 3.09
CA GLY A 153 32.79 5.03 2.80
C GLY A 153 31.72 5.56 3.74
N SER A 154 30.96 6.54 3.27
CA SER A 154 29.69 6.91 3.86
C SER A 154 28.82 5.65 3.88
N ALA A 155 28.63 5.09 5.08
CA ALA A 155 27.57 4.14 5.34
C ALA A 155 26.27 4.66 4.72
N PRO A 156 25.45 3.82 4.06
CA PRO A 156 24.13 4.26 3.67
C PRO A 156 23.43 4.75 4.94
N ALA A 157 22.92 5.98 4.88
CA ALA A 157 22.19 6.60 5.96
C ALA A 157 21.11 5.61 6.43
N ASP A 158 21.15 5.32 7.73
CA ASP A 158 20.14 4.59 8.47
C ASP A 158 18.77 5.16 8.10
N GLU A 159 18.07 4.47 7.19
CA GLU A 159 16.70 4.77 6.82
C GLU A 159 15.88 4.46 8.06
N SER A 160 15.70 5.48 8.91
CA SER A 160 14.98 5.34 10.17
C SER A 160 13.56 4.88 9.86
N ILE A 161 13.34 3.57 9.91
CA ILE A 161 12.01 2.99 9.82
C ILE A 161 11.21 3.61 10.95
N ASP A 162 10.12 4.31 10.62
CA ASP A 162 9.19 4.81 11.62
C ASP A 162 8.84 3.64 12.56
N PRO A 163 9.17 3.69 13.87
CA PRO A 163 9.00 2.55 14.75
C PRO A 163 7.53 2.12 14.88
N SER A 164 6.57 2.97 14.47
CA SER A 164 5.15 2.60 14.40
C SER A 164 4.80 1.61 13.28
N LEU A 165 5.74 1.40 12.35
CA LEU A 165 5.62 0.54 11.19
C LEU A 165 6.30 -0.83 11.41
N ALA A 166 7.15 -0.95 12.44
CA ALA A 166 7.82 -2.19 12.79
C ALA A 166 6.82 -3.26 13.30
N PRO A 167 7.15 -4.56 13.15
CA PRO A 167 6.40 -5.64 13.80
C PRO A 167 6.31 -5.46 15.32
N LEU A 168 5.17 -5.81 15.90
CA LEU A 168 4.96 -5.71 17.34
C LEU A 168 5.91 -6.61 18.14
N VAL A 169 6.14 -7.84 17.65
CA VAL A 169 7.15 -8.73 18.19
C VAL A 169 8.32 -8.78 17.20
N PRO A 170 9.54 -8.40 17.62
CA PRO A 170 10.72 -8.50 16.77
C PRO A 170 10.89 -9.91 16.20
N GLY A 171 11.08 -10.01 14.89
CA GLY A 171 11.21 -11.29 14.18
C GLY A 171 9.91 -11.83 13.60
N ASP A 172 8.76 -11.23 13.87
CA ASP A 172 7.53 -11.55 13.14
C ASP A 172 7.62 -11.13 11.67
N ALA A 173 7.25 -12.04 10.78
CA ALA A 173 6.99 -11.74 9.38
C ALA A 173 6.01 -12.74 8.79
N SER A 174 5.12 -12.29 7.91
CA SER A 174 4.14 -13.14 7.22
C SER A 174 4.24 -13.02 5.71
N GLU A 175 4.09 -14.13 5.02
CA GLU A 175 3.86 -14.20 3.59
C GLU A 175 2.42 -14.66 3.33
N PHE A 176 1.77 -14.06 2.33
CA PHE A 176 0.43 -14.45 1.91
C PHE A 176 0.54 -15.56 0.86
N GLY A 177 0.01 -16.74 1.16
CA GLY A 177 -0.01 -17.90 0.28
C GLY A 177 -1.15 -17.86 -0.75
N GLY A 178 -2.19 -17.06 -0.50
CA GLY A 178 -3.31 -16.89 -1.42
C GLY A 178 -4.68 -17.14 -0.81
N ASP A 179 -5.69 -16.88 -1.64
CA ASP A 179 -7.08 -17.25 -1.37
C ASP A 179 -7.27 -18.74 -1.66
N ILE A 180 -7.61 -19.51 -0.63
CA ILE A 180 -7.87 -20.96 -0.75
C ILE A 180 -9.32 -21.21 -1.12
N THR A 181 -10.24 -20.44 -0.57
CA THR A 181 -11.66 -20.47 -0.94
C THR A 181 -12.16 -19.07 -1.28
N VAL A 182 -13.25 -19.02 -2.05
CA VAL A 182 -13.97 -17.79 -2.43
C VAL A 182 -13.02 -16.74 -3.03
N PRO A 183 -12.54 -16.92 -4.27
CA PRO A 183 -11.76 -15.91 -4.97
C PRO A 183 -12.49 -14.56 -5.03
N ASP A 184 -11.74 -13.48 -5.21
CA ASP A 184 -12.33 -12.16 -5.29
C ASP A 184 -13.31 -12.03 -6.47
N GLY A 185 -14.45 -11.38 -6.21
CA GLY A 185 -15.53 -11.21 -7.17
C GLY A 185 -16.49 -12.41 -7.27
N THR A 186 -16.33 -13.45 -6.45
CA THR A 186 -17.24 -14.60 -6.42
C THR A 186 -18.70 -14.15 -6.21
N GLU A 187 -19.61 -14.69 -7.01
CA GLU A 187 -21.05 -14.45 -6.84
C GLU A 187 -21.63 -15.36 -5.76
N VAL A 188 -22.37 -14.78 -4.82
CA VAL A 188 -23.04 -15.50 -3.72
C VAL A 188 -24.50 -15.07 -3.62
N PRO A 189 -25.45 -15.99 -3.37
CA PRO A 189 -26.86 -15.62 -3.19
C PRO A 189 -27.08 -14.74 -1.95
N THR A 190 -28.16 -13.95 -1.98
CA THR A 190 -28.63 -13.21 -0.80
C THR A 190 -28.84 -14.13 0.41
N GLY A 191 -28.47 -13.66 1.60
CA GLY A 191 -28.65 -14.38 2.88
C GLY A 191 -27.81 -15.66 3.04
N SER A 192 -27.01 -16.03 2.04
CA SER A 192 -26.23 -17.28 2.04
C SER A 192 -25.05 -17.25 3.02
N HIS A 193 -24.59 -18.44 3.42
CA HIS A 193 -23.40 -18.62 4.23
C HIS A 193 -22.26 -19.20 3.39
N PHE A 194 -21.06 -18.68 3.57
CA PHE A 194 -19.84 -19.23 2.95
C PHE A 194 -18.65 -19.16 3.91
N VAL A 195 -17.64 -19.98 3.64
CA VAL A 195 -16.39 -19.99 4.40
C VAL A 195 -15.27 -19.43 3.53
N LYS A 196 -14.70 -18.30 3.95
CA LYS A 196 -13.50 -17.71 3.35
C LYS A 196 -12.27 -18.29 4.04
N THR A 197 -11.31 -18.79 3.27
CA THR A 197 -10.05 -19.35 3.77
C THR A 197 -8.89 -18.72 3.05
N TRP A 198 -7.92 -18.22 3.81
CA TRP A 198 -6.62 -17.77 3.31
C TRP A 198 -5.52 -18.70 3.79
N GLU A 199 -4.45 -18.79 3.02
CA GLU A 199 -3.21 -19.42 3.45
C GLU A 199 -2.16 -18.35 3.76
N PHE A 200 -1.46 -18.54 4.86
CA PHE A 200 -0.34 -17.72 5.29
C PHE A 200 0.87 -18.61 5.54
N ARG A 201 2.06 -18.03 5.44
CA ARG A 201 3.29 -18.67 5.88
C ARG A 201 4.03 -17.79 6.87
N ASN A 202 4.50 -18.38 7.96
CA ASN A 202 5.38 -17.69 8.88
C ASN A 202 6.79 -17.67 8.28
N VAL A 203 7.18 -16.53 7.71
CA VAL A 203 8.53 -16.31 7.15
C VAL A 203 9.44 -15.54 8.12
N GLY A 204 8.99 -15.38 9.36
CA GLY A 204 9.74 -14.77 10.44
C GLY A 204 10.72 -15.72 11.11
N SER A 205 11.30 -15.26 12.22
CA SER A 205 12.24 -16.03 13.06
C SER A 205 11.65 -16.48 14.39
N VAL A 206 10.40 -16.09 14.70
CA VAL A 206 9.70 -16.44 15.95
C VAL A 206 8.39 -17.17 15.65
N PRO A 207 7.92 -18.09 16.53
CA PRO A 207 6.65 -18.75 16.34
C PRO A 207 5.48 -17.78 16.56
N TRP A 208 4.43 -17.93 15.75
CA TRP A 208 3.15 -17.27 15.98
C TRP A 208 2.40 -18.02 17.07
N ILE A 209 2.33 -17.46 18.26
CA ILE A 209 1.54 -17.97 19.39
C ILE A 209 0.58 -16.88 19.83
N GLY A 210 -0.69 -17.24 20.05
CA GLY A 210 -1.72 -16.29 20.49
C GLY A 210 -2.01 -15.19 19.46
N ARG A 211 -2.02 -15.55 18.16
CA ARG A 211 -2.31 -14.63 17.06
C ARG A 211 -3.74 -14.81 16.57
N TYR A 212 -4.31 -13.72 16.07
CA TYR A 212 -5.67 -13.69 15.56
C TYR A 212 -5.72 -12.91 14.25
N LEU A 213 -6.61 -13.29 13.34
CA LEU A 213 -7.08 -12.36 12.31
C LEU A 213 -8.25 -11.60 12.89
N ARG A 214 -8.18 -10.26 12.85
CA ARG A 214 -9.28 -9.38 13.26
C ARG A 214 -9.75 -8.57 12.07
N ARG A 215 -11.07 -8.40 12.01
CA ARG A 215 -11.73 -7.51 11.07
C ARG A 215 -11.18 -6.08 11.26
N ALA A 216 -10.64 -5.52 10.18
CA ALA A 216 -9.96 -4.22 10.17
C ALA A 216 -10.80 -3.11 9.51
N GLY A 217 -11.99 -3.47 9.01
CA GLY A 217 -12.91 -2.58 8.31
C GLY A 217 -13.57 -3.29 7.14
N SER A 218 -14.41 -2.57 6.44
CA SER A 218 -15.23 -3.12 5.37
C SER A 218 -15.71 -2.06 4.39
N PHE A 219 -16.17 -2.54 3.24
CA PHE A 219 -16.84 -1.77 2.22
C PHE A 219 -18.10 -2.53 1.78
N GLY A 220 -19.26 -1.93 2.07
CA GLY A 220 -20.60 -2.44 1.78
C GLY A 220 -21.62 -1.41 2.26
N GLY A 221 -22.81 -1.38 1.63
CA GLY A 221 -23.92 -0.51 2.08
C GLY A 221 -24.40 -0.87 3.50
N PRO A 222 -25.46 -0.23 4.01
CA PRO A 222 -25.90 -0.35 5.42
C PRO A 222 -26.25 -1.77 5.90
N ASP A 223 -26.33 -2.76 4.99
CA ASP A 223 -26.42 -4.18 5.32
C ASP A 223 -25.20 -4.91 4.74
N GLU A 224 -24.14 -5.02 5.54
CA GLU A 224 -22.88 -5.62 5.14
C GLU A 224 -22.84 -7.13 5.41
N CYS A 225 -21.86 -7.86 4.84
CA CYS A 225 -21.65 -9.24 5.26
C CYS A 225 -21.32 -9.29 6.76
N THR A 226 -21.95 -10.24 7.43
CA THR A 226 -21.67 -10.51 8.84
C THR A 226 -20.61 -11.60 8.95
N SER A 227 -19.59 -11.35 9.75
CA SER A 227 -18.53 -12.31 10.10
C SER A 227 -18.08 -12.05 11.54
N PRO A 228 -17.41 -13.02 12.20
CA PRO A 228 -16.85 -12.82 13.53
C PRO A 228 -15.94 -11.59 13.59
N GLU A 229 -15.84 -10.93 14.75
CA GLU A 229 -14.91 -9.80 14.89
C GLU A 229 -13.44 -10.24 14.75
N ARG A 230 -13.13 -11.44 15.26
CA ARG A 230 -11.81 -12.06 15.17
C ARG A 230 -11.90 -13.58 15.10
N VAL A 231 -10.89 -14.21 14.49
CA VAL A 231 -10.68 -15.66 14.47
C VAL A 231 -9.25 -15.99 14.89
N PRO A 232 -9.01 -17.11 15.62
CA PRO A 232 -7.67 -17.50 16.01
C PRO A 232 -6.85 -17.95 14.80
N ILE A 233 -5.56 -17.63 14.81
CA ILE A 233 -4.57 -18.22 13.92
C ILE A 233 -3.91 -19.37 14.70
N PRO A 234 -3.95 -20.61 14.19
CA PRO A 234 -3.26 -21.73 14.81
C PRO A 234 -1.78 -21.44 15.08
N ASP A 235 -1.24 -22.02 16.14
CA ASP A 235 0.18 -21.88 16.46
C ASP A 235 1.04 -22.33 15.26
N THR A 236 1.91 -21.44 14.77
CA THR A 236 2.63 -21.63 13.51
C THR A 236 4.11 -21.31 13.69
N ARG A 237 4.99 -22.30 13.51
CA ARG A 237 6.44 -22.12 13.64
C ARG A 237 7.04 -21.39 12.44
N PRO A 238 8.24 -20.80 12.57
CA PRO A 238 9.01 -20.31 11.42
C PRO A 238 9.10 -21.36 10.30
N GLY A 239 8.79 -20.94 9.08
CA GLY A 239 8.77 -21.75 7.87
C GLY A 239 7.46 -22.51 7.60
N GLU A 240 6.58 -22.67 8.59
CA GLU A 240 5.30 -23.39 8.45
C GLU A 240 4.21 -22.53 7.80
N SER A 241 3.30 -23.19 7.09
CA SER A 241 2.09 -22.58 6.52
C SER A 241 0.86 -22.92 7.36
N VAL A 242 -0.09 -21.98 7.40
CA VAL A 242 -1.34 -22.10 8.14
C VAL A 242 -2.50 -21.59 7.30
N ARG A 243 -3.63 -22.30 7.39
CA ARG A 243 -4.90 -21.87 6.79
C ARG A 243 -5.78 -21.28 7.87
N VAL A 244 -6.34 -20.12 7.60
CA VAL A 244 -7.23 -19.42 8.53
C VAL A 244 -8.56 -19.18 7.83
N SER A 245 -9.64 -19.63 8.47
CA SER A 245 -10.98 -19.60 7.92
C SER A 245 -11.89 -18.65 8.70
N VAL A 246 -12.80 -18.01 7.99
CA VAL A 246 -13.84 -17.12 8.51
C VAL A 246 -15.18 -17.53 7.92
N GLU A 247 -16.17 -17.73 8.79
CA GLU A 247 -17.56 -17.90 8.40
C GLU A 247 -18.19 -16.54 8.09
N VAL A 248 -18.85 -16.43 6.94
CA VAL A 248 -19.45 -15.20 6.45
C VAL A 248 -20.90 -15.44 6.06
N ARG A 249 -21.80 -14.55 6.50
CA ARG A 249 -23.18 -14.46 6.03
C ARG A 249 -23.33 -13.27 5.09
N ALA A 250 -23.77 -13.52 3.86
CA ALA A 250 -24.11 -12.49 2.88
C ALA A 250 -25.38 -11.72 3.32
N PRO A 251 -25.49 -10.42 3.00
CA PRO A 251 -26.69 -9.65 3.28
C PRO A 251 -27.90 -10.13 2.46
N ASP A 252 -29.10 -9.75 2.91
CA ASP A 252 -30.36 -10.08 2.25
C ASP A 252 -30.66 -9.15 1.04
N ARG A 253 -29.72 -8.29 0.67
CA ARG A 253 -29.80 -7.37 -0.47
C ARG A 253 -28.61 -7.57 -1.42
N PRO A 254 -28.83 -7.51 -2.75
CA PRO A 254 -27.74 -7.55 -3.72
C PRO A 254 -26.77 -6.38 -3.58
N GLY A 255 -25.52 -6.59 -3.95
CA GLY A 255 -24.47 -5.58 -3.86
C GLY A 255 -23.07 -6.18 -3.79
N TYR A 256 -22.08 -5.35 -3.50
CA TYR A 256 -20.73 -5.81 -3.22
C TYR A 256 -20.50 -5.85 -1.72
N CYS A 257 -19.73 -6.86 -1.30
CA CYS A 257 -19.31 -6.99 0.06
C CYS A 257 -17.82 -7.28 0.11
N GLN A 258 -17.06 -6.35 0.69
CA GLN A 258 -15.62 -6.48 0.87
C GLN A 258 -15.24 -6.23 2.33
N VAL A 259 -14.50 -7.15 2.94
CA VAL A 259 -14.11 -7.03 4.35
C VAL A 259 -12.64 -7.31 4.50
N TYR A 260 -11.94 -6.40 5.19
CA TYR A 260 -10.50 -6.45 5.39
C TYR A 260 -10.14 -7.04 6.75
N TRP A 261 -9.01 -7.74 6.81
CA TRP A 261 -8.52 -8.43 8.00
C TRP A 261 -7.03 -8.18 8.20
N LYS A 262 -6.64 -7.98 9.46
CA LYS A 262 -5.23 -7.85 9.86
C LYS A 262 -4.91 -8.78 11.03
N MET A 263 -3.65 -9.19 11.10
CA MET A 263 -3.13 -9.97 12.22
C MET A 263 -2.97 -9.10 13.46
N VAL A 264 -3.48 -9.59 14.59
CA VAL A 264 -3.39 -8.97 15.91
C VAL A 264 -2.96 -9.99 16.97
N ASP A 265 -2.47 -9.49 18.11
CA ASP A 265 -2.22 -10.31 19.30
C ASP A 265 -3.49 -10.48 20.15
N ALA A 266 -3.36 -11.11 21.32
CA ALA A 266 -4.46 -11.35 22.24
C ALA A 266 -5.13 -10.04 22.73
N GLU A 267 -4.34 -8.97 22.91
CA GLU A 267 -4.78 -7.64 23.31
C GLU A 267 -5.33 -6.81 22.14
N GLY A 268 -5.28 -7.33 20.90
CA GLY A 268 -5.78 -6.65 19.74
C GLY A 268 -4.85 -5.57 19.18
N ARG A 269 -3.56 -5.60 19.48
CA ARG A 269 -2.55 -4.75 18.86
C ARG A 269 -2.14 -5.32 17.51
N LEU A 270 -1.93 -4.46 16.51
CA LEU A 270 -1.50 -4.91 15.18
C LEU A 270 -0.11 -5.54 15.27
N VAL A 271 0.01 -6.77 14.79
CA VAL A 271 1.27 -7.53 14.82
C VAL A 271 2.20 -7.07 13.70
N LEU A 272 1.64 -6.85 12.51
CA LEU A 272 2.37 -6.42 11.32
C LEU A 272 1.73 -5.15 10.75
N PRO A 273 2.00 -3.96 11.34
CA PRO A 273 1.34 -2.71 10.93
C PRO A 273 1.55 -2.37 9.45
N ASN A 274 2.75 -2.63 8.93
CA ASN A 274 3.16 -2.43 7.55
C ASN A 274 2.61 -3.42 6.54
N HIS A 275 2.11 -4.57 6.98
CA HIS A 275 1.62 -5.56 6.05
C HIS A 275 0.22 -5.19 5.55
N ARG A 276 -0.03 -5.53 4.29
CA ARG A 276 -1.35 -5.37 3.67
C ARG A 276 -2.37 -6.21 4.40
N ALA A 277 -3.59 -5.69 4.52
CA ALA A 277 -4.71 -6.49 4.97
C ALA A 277 -5.04 -7.54 3.89
N VAL A 278 -5.44 -8.74 4.32
CA VAL A 278 -6.15 -9.65 3.43
C VAL A 278 -7.62 -9.29 3.41
N PHE A 279 -8.34 -9.71 2.38
CA PHE A 279 -9.77 -9.44 2.29
C PHE A 279 -10.49 -10.57 1.59
N TYR A 280 -11.82 -10.54 1.67
CA TYR A 280 -12.68 -11.19 0.69
C TYR A 280 -13.48 -10.12 -0.02
N LEU A 281 -13.70 -10.28 -1.31
CA LEU A 281 -14.64 -9.50 -2.11
C LEU A 281 -15.64 -10.46 -2.76
N VAL A 282 -16.94 -10.29 -2.46
CA VAL A 282 -18.02 -11.06 -3.10
C VAL A 282 -19.05 -10.13 -3.71
N ARG A 283 -19.68 -10.61 -4.78
CA ARG A 283 -20.85 -9.99 -5.39
C ARG A 283 -22.10 -10.74 -4.93
N VAL A 284 -22.92 -10.09 -4.13
CA VAL A 284 -24.19 -10.63 -3.66
C VAL A 284 -25.22 -10.47 -4.77
N VAL A 285 -25.77 -11.59 -5.22
CA VAL A 285 -26.79 -11.67 -6.28
C VAL A 285 -28.11 -12.16 -5.68
N PRO A 286 -29.27 -11.81 -6.27
CA PRO A 286 -30.57 -12.27 -5.79
C PRO A 286 -30.64 -13.78 -5.55
#